data_AF-A0A7V9P3F6-F1
#
_entry.id   AF-A0A7V9P3F6-F1
#
_cell.length_a   1.000
_cell.length_b   1.000
_cell.length_c   1.000
_cell.angle_alpha   90.00
_cell.angle_beta   90.00
_cell.angle_gamma   90.00
#
_symmetry.space_group_name_H-M   'P 1'
#
loop_
_entity.id
_entity.type
_entity.pdbx_description
1 polymer ?
#
loop_
_entity_poly.entity_id
_entity_poly.type
_entity_poly.pdbx_seq_one_letter_code
_entity_poly.pdbx_strand_id
1 'polypeptide(L)'
;MLAELDELAREAERIGTRAEELERGRRELPAQLEAAKAACEEAEAAAEDRQGIVSRVESTLTEAEQRGDGDRVVAIRRDATRAHDHARMAEQRLNAARAEEQRLSDEADRAERDRSDLVERAREIARALRERPGLTDQAGLEPADDLAELGRWTTEARAALFVARGQLATQREQLIRQANELGAAVLGEPLSASSAAVVARRVESR
;
A
#
# COMPACT_ATOMS: atom_id res chain seq x y z
N MET A 1 -25.43 11.35 -9.66
CA MET A 1 -25.71 9.93 -9.98
C MET A 1 -24.67 9.26 -10.87
N LEU A 2 -24.55 9.55 -12.19
CA LEU A 2 -23.50 8.90 -13.04
C LEU A 2 -22.07 9.18 -12.56
N ALA A 3 -21.76 10.44 -12.23
CA ALA A 3 -20.45 10.83 -11.69
C ALA A 3 -20.10 10.12 -10.37
N GLU A 4 -21.10 9.90 -9.51
CA GLU A 4 -20.91 9.18 -8.25
C GLU A 4 -20.68 7.67 -8.47
N LEU A 5 -21.29 7.05 -9.49
CA LEU A 5 -20.98 5.65 -9.85
C LEU A 5 -19.54 5.53 -10.34
N ASP A 6 -19.07 6.52 -11.11
CA ASP A 6 -17.70 6.57 -11.59
C ASP A 6 -16.69 6.77 -10.46
N GLU A 7 -17.04 7.59 -9.48
CA GLU A 7 -16.21 7.80 -8.29
C GLU A 7 -16.08 6.52 -7.45
N LEU A 8 -17.19 5.83 -7.18
CA LEU A 8 -17.15 4.53 -6.48
C LEU A 8 -16.36 3.48 -7.27
N ALA A 9 -16.48 3.46 -8.60
CA ALA A 9 -15.74 2.51 -9.43
C ALA A 9 -14.23 2.75 -9.39
N ARG A 10 -13.81 4.03 -9.45
CA ARG A 10 -12.40 4.42 -9.28
C ARG A 10 -11.90 4.10 -7.88
N GLU A 11 -12.74 4.24 -6.87
CA GLU A 11 -12.34 3.93 -5.51
C GLU A 11 -12.19 2.43 -5.27
N ALA A 12 -13.12 1.61 -5.76
CA ALA A 12 -12.97 0.15 -5.76
C ALA A 12 -11.70 -0.28 -6.51
N GLU A 13 -11.37 0.37 -7.64
CA GLU A 13 -10.11 0.13 -8.35
C GLU A 13 -8.87 0.48 -7.51
N ARG A 14 -8.85 1.65 -6.87
CA ARG A 14 -7.76 2.04 -5.96
C ARG A 14 -7.56 1.02 -4.85
N ILE A 15 -8.67 0.51 -4.28
CA ILE A 15 -8.63 -0.53 -3.26
C ILE A 15 -8.01 -1.82 -3.81
N GLY A 16 -8.44 -2.25 -5.00
CA GLY A 16 -7.96 -3.49 -5.62
C GLY A 16 -6.46 -3.44 -5.88
N THR A 17 -5.98 -2.35 -6.50
CA THR A 17 -4.54 -2.14 -6.74
C THR A 17 -3.76 -2.14 -5.43
N ARG A 18 -4.24 -1.45 -4.38
CA ARG A 18 -3.55 -1.41 -3.10
C ARG A 18 -3.53 -2.77 -2.40
N ALA A 19 -4.63 -3.53 -2.49
CA ALA A 19 -4.72 -4.88 -1.93
C ALA A 19 -3.70 -5.82 -2.58
N GLU A 20 -3.55 -5.76 -3.91
CA GLU A 20 -2.56 -6.54 -4.65
C GLU A 20 -1.11 -6.18 -4.27
N GLU A 21 -0.81 -4.90 -4.10
CA GLU A 21 0.50 -4.42 -3.64
C GLU A 21 0.82 -4.95 -2.23
N LEU A 22 -0.11 -4.79 -1.28
CA LEU A 22 0.06 -5.26 0.09
C LEU A 22 0.19 -6.78 0.14
N GLU A 23 -0.57 -7.52 -0.66
CA GLU A 23 -0.51 -8.97 -0.71
C GLU A 23 0.83 -9.46 -1.28
N ARG A 24 1.40 -8.76 -2.26
CA ARG A 24 2.76 -9.04 -2.74
C ARG A 24 3.79 -8.81 -1.63
N GLY A 25 3.74 -7.65 -0.98
CA GLY A 25 4.62 -7.32 0.14
C GLY A 25 4.52 -8.34 1.27
N ARG A 26 3.30 -8.76 1.65
CA ARG A 26 3.04 -9.75 2.71
C ARG A 26 3.69 -11.10 2.44
N ARG A 27 3.81 -11.51 1.18
CA ARG A 27 4.46 -12.79 0.81
C ARG A 27 5.98 -12.73 0.94
N GLU A 28 6.57 -11.56 0.69
CA GLU A 28 8.03 -11.38 0.65
C GLU A 28 8.60 -11.00 2.03
N LEU A 29 7.85 -10.21 2.80
CA LEU A 29 8.31 -9.59 4.05
C LEU A 29 8.76 -10.57 5.14
N PRO A 30 8.11 -11.73 5.37
CA PRO A 30 8.58 -12.68 6.38
C PRO A 30 9.99 -13.20 6.09
N ALA A 31 10.28 -13.52 4.82
CA ALA A 31 11.61 -13.99 4.43
C ALA A 31 12.67 -12.88 4.57
N GLN A 32 12.30 -11.63 4.28
CA GLN A 32 13.18 -10.47 4.46
C GLN A 32 13.48 -10.21 5.95
N LEU A 33 12.48 -10.30 6.82
CA LEU A 33 12.64 -10.15 8.27
C LEU A 33 13.56 -11.22 8.84
N GLU A 34 13.36 -12.49 8.48
CA GLU A 34 14.23 -13.57 8.95
C GLU A 34 15.67 -13.41 8.43
N ALA A 35 15.84 -12.98 7.19
CA ALA A 35 17.16 -12.66 6.65
C ALA A 35 17.83 -11.48 7.38
N ALA A 36 17.07 -10.43 7.73
CA ALA A 36 17.59 -9.27 8.45
C ALA A 36 17.98 -9.62 9.90
N LYS A 37 17.18 -10.43 10.59
CA LYS A 37 17.52 -10.96 11.92
C LYS A 37 18.81 -11.77 11.89
N ALA A 38 18.92 -12.72 10.96
CA ALA A 38 20.13 -13.53 10.81
C ALA A 38 21.36 -12.65 10.51
N ALA A 39 21.21 -11.61 9.68
CA ALA A 39 22.28 -10.66 9.41
C ALA A 39 22.67 -9.83 10.65
N CYS A 40 21.71 -9.48 11.51
CA CYS A 40 21.97 -8.81 12.78
C CYS A 40 22.75 -9.72 13.73
N GLU A 41 22.34 -10.98 13.89
CA GLU A 41 23.03 -11.99 14.72
C GLU A 41 24.47 -12.21 14.23
N GLU A 42 24.68 -12.35 12.92
CA GLU A 42 26.02 -12.50 12.33
C GLU A 42 26.88 -11.26 12.58
N ALA A 43 26.33 -10.06 12.38
CA ALA A 43 27.05 -8.81 12.58
C ALA A 43 27.39 -8.58 14.06
N GLU A 44 26.53 -9.00 14.98
CA GLU A 44 26.73 -8.92 16.43
C GLU A 44 27.88 -9.83 16.86
N ALA A 45 27.83 -11.11 16.48
CA ALA A 45 28.91 -12.05 16.74
C ALA A 45 30.25 -11.57 16.16
N ALA A 46 30.24 -10.98 14.96
CA ALA A 46 31.44 -10.42 14.35
C ALA A 46 31.96 -9.19 15.12
N ALA A 47 31.10 -8.29 15.57
CA ALA A 47 31.49 -7.13 16.36
C ALA A 47 32.09 -7.54 17.71
N GLU A 48 31.49 -8.52 18.39
CA GLU A 48 32.00 -9.10 19.63
C GLU A 48 33.38 -9.73 19.45
N ASP A 49 33.58 -10.55 18.40
CA ASP A 49 34.88 -11.14 18.09
C ASP A 49 35.95 -10.06 17.86
N ARG A 50 35.64 -9.03 17.07
CA ARG A 50 36.58 -7.92 16.82
C ARG A 50 36.92 -7.14 18.09
N GLN A 51 35.94 -6.91 18.96
CA GLN A 51 36.19 -6.27 20.25
C GLN A 51 37.05 -7.15 21.17
N GLY A 52 36.87 -8.47 21.12
CA GLY A 52 37.74 -9.43 21.80
C GLY A 52 39.16 -9.45 21.25
N ILE A 53 39.38 -9.19 19.96
CA ILE A 53 40.71 -9.01 19.37
C ILE A 53 41.36 -7.71 19.87
N VAL A 54 40.63 -6.59 19.84
CA VAL A 54 41.11 -5.29 20.35
C VAL A 54 41.62 -5.44 21.78
N SER A 55 40.79 -6.01 22.66
CA SER A 55 41.13 -6.22 24.08
C SER A 55 42.42 -7.04 24.27
N ARG A 56 42.61 -8.09 23.46
CA ARG A 56 43.84 -8.92 23.51
C ARG A 56 45.08 -8.17 23.03
N VAL A 57 44.95 -7.41 21.95
CA VAL A 57 46.07 -6.63 21.39
C VAL A 57 46.48 -5.50 22.35
N GLU A 58 45.53 -4.82 22.96
CA GLU A 58 45.78 -3.78 23.98
C GLU A 58 46.48 -4.35 25.24
N SER A 59 46.05 -5.53 25.71
CA SER A 59 46.73 -6.22 26.81
C SER A 59 48.19 -6.56 26.44
N THR A 60 48.39 -7.07 25.22
CA THR A 60 49.73 -7.42 24.72
C THR A 60 50.61 -6.18 24.57
N LEU A 61 50.03 -5.05 24.14
CA LEU A 61 50.72 -3.76 24.05
C LEU A 61 51.19 -3.29 25.42
N THR A 62 50.29 -3.33 26.40
CA THR A 62 50.57 -2.93 27.79
C THR A 62 51.73 -3.75 28.37
N GLU A 63 51.74 -5.07 28.15
CA GLU A 63 52.84 -5.93 28.57
C GLU A 63 54.17 -5.59 27.88
N ALA A 64 54.15 -5.30 26.57
CA ALA A 64 55.37 -4.95 25.84
C ALA A 64 55.94 -3.60 26.29
N GLU A 65 55.08 -2.63 26.59
CA GLU A 65 55.45 -1.33 27.14
C GLU A 65 56.10 -1.49 28.53
N GLN A 66 55.55 -2.35 29.39
CA GLN A 66 56.12 -2.65 30.71
C GLN A 66 57.49 -3.35 30.64
N ARG A 67 57.71 -4.17 29.61
CA ARG A 67 59.00 -4.87 29.39
C ARG A 67 60.06 -3.97 28.73
N GLY A 68 59.70 -2.79 28.22
CA GLY A 68 60.63 -1.83 27.60
C GLY A 68 61.14 -2.24 26.21
N ASP A 69 60.43 -3.13 25.52
CA ASP A 69 60.82 -3.62 24.18
C ASP A 69 60.32 -2.69 23.07
N GLY A 70 61.10 -1.65 22.76
CA GLY A 70 60.69 -0.55 21.88
C GLY A 70 60.26 -0.97 20.47
N ASP A 71 61.01 -1.87 19.83
CA ASP A 71 60.67 -2.34 18.48
C ASP A 71 59.37 -3.16 18.48
N ARG A 72 59.19 -3.98 19.50
CA ARG A 72 57.96 -4.76 19.69
C ARG A 72 56.76 -3.87 20.00
N VAL A 73 56.93 -2.83 20.81
CA VAL A 73 55.88 -1.84 21.09
C VAL A 73 55.40 -1.15 19.80
N VAL A 74 56.31 -0.73 18.93
CA VAL A 74 55.94 -0.10 17.65
C VAL A 74 55.15 -1.06 16.76
N ALA A 75 55.55 -2.33 16.67
CA ALA A 75 54.83 -3.34 15.91
C ALA A 75 53.40 -3.55 16.47
N ILE A 76 53.27 -3.77 17.79
CA ILE A 76 51.96 -4.03 18.42
C ILE A 76 51.04 -2.81 18.33
N ARG A 77 51.56 -1.57 18.40
CA ARG A 77 50.74 -0.36 18.20
C ARG A 77 50.06 -0.33 16.83
N ARG A 78 50.77 -0.74 15.77
CA ARG A 78 50.18 -0.84 14.42
C ARG A 78 49.10 -1.90 14.38
N ASP A 79 49.30 -3.02 15.07
CA ASP A 79 48.28 -4.07 15.19
C ASP A 79 47.05 -3.58 15.95
N ALA A 80 47.24 -2.81 17.02
CA ALA A 80 46.16 -2.21 17.80
C ALA A 80 45.32 -1.26 16.94
N THR A 81 45.97 -0.36 16.18
CA THR A 81 45.27 0.53 15.24
C THR A 81 44.43 -0.27 14.24
N ARG A 82 45.00 -1.31 13.61
CA ARG A 82 44.26 -2.17 12.68
C ARG A 82 43.09 -2.89 13.36
N ALA A 83 43.29 -3.39 14.58
CA ALA A 83 42.24 -4.05 15.35
C ALA A 83 41.08 -3.08 15.65
N HIS A 84 41.37 -1.84 16.06
CA HIS A 84 40.35 -0.81 16.26
C HIS A 84 39.59 -0.46 14.97
N ASP A 85 40.30 -0.31 13.85
CA ASP A 85 39.65 -0.03 12.56
C ASP A 85 38.70 -1.17 12.17
N HIS A 86 39.11 -2.42 12.37
CA HIS A 86 38.26 -3.59 12.12
C HIS A 86 37.06 -3.66 13.08
N ALA A 87 37.24 -3.38 14.36
CA ALA A 87 36.13 -3.32 15.32
C ALA A 87 35.13 -2.22 14.96
N ARG A 88 35.61 -1.03 14.61
CA ARG A 88 34.76 0.08 14.15
C ARG A 88 33.96 -0.28 12.90
N MET A 89 34.60 -0.94 11.92
CA MET A 89 33.88 -1.41 10.72
C MET A 89 32.82 -2.47 11.05
N ALA A 90 33.10 -3.38 12.00
CA ALA A 90 32.13 -4.39 12.43
C ALA A 90 30.95 -3.76 13.17
N GLU A 91 31.20 -2.80 14.05
CA GLU A 91 30.15 -2.04 14.75
C GLU A 91 29.27 -1.24 13.77
N GLN A 92 29.87 -0.62 12.75
CA GLN A 92 29.10 0.06 11.70
C GLN A 92 28.19 -0.90 10.93
N ARG A 93 28.65 -2.12 10.64
CA ARG A 93 27.83 -3.16 10.00
C ARG A 93 26.69 -3.62 10.91
N LEU A 94 26.95 -3.84 12.19
CA LEU A 94 25.91 -4.18 13.17
C LEU A 94 24.84 -3.09 13.25
N ASN A 95 25.24 -1.83 13.32
CA ASN A 95 24.29 -0.71 13.34
C ASN A 95 23.46 -0.63 12.05
N ALA A 96 24.06 -0.91 10.89
CA ALA A 96 23.33 -0.97 9.62
C ALA A 96 22.35 -2.15 9.57
N ALA A 97 22.75 -3.34 10.06
CA ALA A 97 21.88 -4.51 10.13
C ALA A 97 20.68 -4.27 11.04
N ARG A 98 20.89 -3.70 12.24
CA ARG A 98 19.82 -3.33 13.17
C ARG A 98 18.87 -2.29 12.59
N ALA A 99 19.40 -1.30 11.87
CA ALA A 99 18.58 -0.29 11.21
C ALA A 99 17.68 -0.91 10.12
N GLU A 100 18.20 -1.87 9.36
CA GLU A 100 17.42 -2.58 8.34
C GLU A 100 16.35 -3.50 8.94
N GLU A 101 16.68 -4.24 10.00
CA GLU A 101 15.71 -5.06 10.74
C GLU A 101 14.55 -4.19 11.27
N GLN A 102 14.87 -3.06 11.92
CA GLN A 102 13.86 -2.13 12.42
C GLN A 102 13.02 -1.56 11.27
N ARG A 103 13.65 -1.17 10.15
CA ARG A 103 12.94 -0.64 8.97
C ARG A 103 11.92 -1.64 8.44
N LEU A 104 12.28 -2.92 8.34
CA LEU A 104 11.40 -4.00 7.89
C LEU A 104 10.29 -4.29 8.91
N SER A 105 10.58 -4.23 10.20
CA SER A 105 9.57 -4.36 11.25
C SER A 105 8.53 -3.23 11.16
N ASP A 106 8.99 -1.99 11.02
CA ASP A 106 8.12 -0.82 10.87
C ASP A 106 7.30 -0.88 9.56
N GLU A 107 7.85 -1.51 8.51
CA GLU A 107 7.14 -1.79 7.27
C GLU A 107 6.04 -2.83 7.46
N ALA A 108 6.28 -3.88 8.24
CA ALA A 108 5.26 -4.88 8.59
C ALA A 108 4.10 -4.26 9.36
N ASP A 109 4.40 -3.46 10.38
CA ASP A 109 3.38 -2.78 11.19
C ASP A 109 2.58 -1.75 10.39
N ARG A 110 3.21 -1.11 9.40
CA ARG A 110 2.50 -0.23 8.46
C ARG A 110 1.61 -1.02 7.51
N ALA A 111 2.11 -2.11 6.93
CA ALA A 111 1.34 -2.96 6.03
C ALA A 111 0.07 -3.54 6.71
N GLU A 112 0.17 -3.90 7.99
CA GLU A 112 -0.98 -4.42 8.74
C GLU A 112 -2.03 -3.35 9.08
N ARG A 113 -1.59 -2.12 9.38
CA ARG A 113 -2.49 -0.97 9.53
C ARG A 113 -3.16 -0.63 8.20
N ASP A 114 -2.38 -0.53 7.13
CA ASP A 114 -2.89 -0.26 5.78
C ASP A 114 -3.92 -1.33 5.37
N ARG A 115 -3.68 -2.61 5.67
CA ARG A 115 -4.64 -3.70 5.45
C ARG A 115 -5.96 -3.43 6.17
N SER A 116 -5.89 -3.09 7.45
CA SER A 116 -7.07 -2.85 8.28
C SER A 116 -7.90 -1.67 7.75
N ASP A 117 -7.23 -0.55 7.44
CA ASP A 117 -7.85 0.66 6.88
C ASP A 117 -8.50 0.35 5.51
N LEU A 118 -7.84 -0.48 4.70
CA LEU A 118 -8.33 -0.86 3.38
C LEU A 118 -9.60 -1.70 3.44
N VAL A 119 -9.66 -2.66 4.38
CA VAL A 119 -10.84 -3.49 4.63
C VAL A 119 -11.99 -2.62 5.14
N GLU A 120 -11.74 -1.69 6.07
CA GLU A 120 -12.76 -0.76 6.56
C GLU A 120 -13.32 0.08 5.40
N ARG A 121 -12.45 0.67 4.58
CA ARG A 121 -12.87 1.47 3.42
C ARG A 121 -13.69 0.66 2.41
N ALA A 122 -13.32 -0.60 2.18
CA ALA A 122 -14.08 -1.48 1.30
C ALA A 122 -15.49 -1.78 1.86
N ARG A 123 -15.61 -1.98 3.18
CA ARG A 123 -16.92 -2.17 3.84
C ARG A 123 -17.79 -0.93 3.73
N GLU A 124 -17.22 0.27 3.83
CA GLU A 124 -17.95 1.52 3.61
C GLU A 124 -18.52 1.61 2.19
N ILE A 125 -17.72 1.24 1.18
CA ILE A 125 -18.17 1.21 -0.21
C ILE A 125 -19.25 0.16 -0.40
N ALA A 126 -19.07 -1.06 0.14
CA ALA A 126 -20.08 -2.11 0.06
C ALA A 126 -21.42 -1.65 0.67
N ARG A 127 -21.39 -0.93 1.79
CA ARG A 127 -22.60 -0.33 2.39
C ARG A 127 -23.23 0.71 1.46
N ALA A 128 -22.43 1.62 0.91
CA ALA A 128 -22.90 2.63 -0.04
C ALA A 128 -23.51 2.01 -1.31
N LEU A 129 -22.98 0.88 -1.77
CA LEU A 129 -23.54 0.13 -2.89
C LEU A 129 -24.87 -0.56 -2.50
N ARG A 130 -24.95 -1.14 -1.30
CA ARG A 130 -26.17 -1.80 -0.82
C ARG A 130 -27.35 -0.85 -0.64
N GLU A 131 -27.09 0.38 -0.21
CA GLU A 131 -28.12 1.40 0.00
C GLU A 131 -28.65 2.02 -1.30
N ARG A 132 -28.05 1.69 -2.46
CA ARG A 132 -28.38 2.31 -3.74
C ARG A 132 -29.46 1.55 -4.52
N PRO A 133 -30.58 2.22 -4.86
CA PRO A 133 -31.61 1.62 -5.70
C PRO A 133 -31.08 1.28 -7.10
N GLY A 134 -31.48 0.13 -7.63
CA GLY A 134 -31.15 -0.30 -8.99
C GLY A 134 -29.78 -0.98 -9.13
N LEU A 135 -29.02 -1.14 -8.05
CA LEU A 135 -27.87 -2.05 -8.02
C LEU A 135 -28.33 -3.48 -7.73
N THR A 136 -27.57 -4.46 -8.23
CA THR A 136 -27.79 -5.87 -7.89
C THR A 136 -27.38 -6.13 -6.44
N ASP A 137 -28.01 -7.09 -5.77
CA ASP A 137 -27.63 -7.49 -4.39
C ASP A 137 -26.15 -7.90 -4.28
N GLN A 138 -25.58 -8.38 -5.40
CA GLN A 138 -24.17 -8.75 -5.52
C GLN A 138 -23.22 -7.54 -5.40
N ALA A 139 -23.65 -6.33 -5.78
CA ALA A 139 -22.82 -5.13 -5.70
C ALA A 139 -22.54 -4.71 -4.24
N GLY A 140 -23.44 -5.05 -3.31
CA GLY A 140 -23.36 -4.68 -1.90
C GLY A 140 -22.89 -5.82 -0.98
N LEU A 141 -22.30 -6.89 -1.55
CA LEU A 141 -21.72 -7.97 -0.76
C LEU A 141 -20.60 -7.44 0.11
N GLU A 142 -20.54 -7.94 1.34
CA GLU A 142 -19.54 -7.52 2.30
C GLU A 142 -18.17 -8.09 1.91
N PRO A 143 -17.12 -7.25 1.82
CA PRO A 143 -15.78 -7.71 1.51
C PRO A 143 -15.23 -8.56 2.65
N ALA A 144 -14.43 -9.56 2.30
CA ALA A 144 -13.67 -10.35 3.27
C ALA A 144 -12.45 -9.57 3.78
N ASP A 145 -11.87 -10.06 4.88
CA ASP A 145 -10.74 -9.43 5.57
C ASP A 145 -9.37 -9.80 4.96
N ASP A 146 -9.37 -10.79 4.07
CA ASP A 146 -8.18 -11.24 3.34
C ASP A 146 -7.92 -10.37 2.10
N LEU A 147 -6.66 -10.02 1.87
CA LEU A 147 -6.27 -9.12 0.76
C LEU A 147 -6.52 -9.72 -0.63
N ALA A 148 -6.35 -11.04 -0.81
CA ALA A 148 -6.60 -11.68 -2.09
C ALA A 148 -8.10 -11.71 -2.38
N GLU A 149 -8.89 -12.02 -1.37
CA GLU A 149 -10.35 -11.93 -1.42
C GLU A 149 -10.84 -10.51 -1.71
N LEU A 150 -10.23 -9.52 -1.07
CA LEU A 150 -10.53 -8.11 -1.28
C LEU A 150 -10.30 -7.70 -2.75
N GLY A 151 -9.21 -8.15 -3.37
CA GLY A 151 -8.95 -7.96 -4.79
C GLY A 151 -10.06 -8.53 -5.69
N ARG A 152 -10.56 -9.74 -5.38
CA ARG A 152 -11.70 -10.35 -6.11
C ARG A 152 -12.97 -9.53 -5.92
N TRP A 153 -13.29 -9.14 -4.69
CA TRP A 153 -14.44 -8.30 -4.37
C TRP A 153 -14.43 -6.99 -5.17
N THR A 154 -13.28 -6.31 -5.29
CA THR A 154 -13.22 -5.06 -6.06
C THR A 154 -13.51 -5.26 -7.55
N THR A 155 -13.13 -6.40 -8.11
CA THR A 155 -13.44 -6.75 -9.51
C THR A 155 -14.94 -6.93 -9.71
N GLU A 156 -15.59 -7.64 -8.79
CA GLU A 156 -17.05 -7.86 -8.81
C GLU A 156 -17.83 -6.56 -8.60
N ALA A 157 -17.42 -5.75 -7.62
CA ALA A 157 -18.03 -4.44 -7.34
C ALA A 157 -17.94 -3.50 -8.55
N ARG A 158 -16.78 -3.46 -9.22
CA ARG A 158 -16.59 -2.66 -10.44
C ARG A 158 -17.45 -3.17 -11.60
N ALA A 159 -17.56 -4.48 -11.78
CA ALA A 159 -18.42 -5.06 -12.81
C ALA A 159 -19.89 -4.68 -12.59
N ALA A 160 -20.37 -4.76 -11.34
CA ALA A 160 -21.73 -4.36 -10.99
C ALA A 160 -21.98 -2.86 -11.21
N LEU A 161 -21.02 -2.00 -10.82
CA LEU A 161 -21.08 -0.56 -11.06
C LEU A 161 -21.10 -0.21 -12.54
N PHE A 162 -20.34 -0.94 -13.37
CA PHE A 162 -20.33 -0.74 -14.81
C PHE A 162 -21.69 -1.09 -15.45
N VAL A 163 -22.30 -2.20 -15.04
CA VAL A 163 -23.64 -2.59 -15.49
C VAL A 163 -24.67 -1.53 -15.10
N ALA A 164 -24.65 -1.07 -13.85
CA ALA A 164 -25.57 -0.05 -13.35
C ALA A 164 -25.42 1.29 -14.08
N ARG A 165 -24.18 1.70 -14.37
CA ARG A 165 -23.89 2.88 -15.19
C ARG A 165 -24.54 2.74 -16.57
N GLY A 166 -24.43 1.58 -17.21
CA GLY A 166 -25.05 1.30 -18.50
C GLY A 166 -26.57 1.41 -18.45
N GLN A 167 -27.21 0.79 -17.46
CA GLN A 167 -28.66 0.87 -17.27
C GLN A 167 -29.14 2.31 -17.07
N LEU A 168 -28.43 3.10 -16.25
CA LEU A 168 -28.77 4.51 -16.01
C LEU A 168 -28.60 5.37 -17.27
N ALA A 169 -27.58 5.10 -18.08
CA ALA A 169 -27.39 5.77 -19.36
C ALA A 169 -28.55 5.47 -20.33
N THR A 170 -28.96 4.20 -20.45
CA THR A 170 -30.12 3.81 -21.27
C THR A 170 -31.42 4.43 -20.77
N GLN A 171 -31.67 4.43 -19.46
CA GLN A 171 -32.85 5.08 -18.87
C GLN A 171 -32.88 6.58 -19.17
N ARG A 172 -31.73 7.26 -19.08
CA ARG A 172 -31.60 8.67 -19.43
C ARG A 172 -31.96 8.93 -20.89
N GLU A 173 -31.47 8.11 -21.82
CA GLU A 173 -31.78 8.23 -23.25
C GLU A 173 -33.27 8.00 -23.53
N GLN A 174 -33.88 7.02 -22.88
CA GLN A 174 -35.31 6.74 -22.99
C GLN A 174 -36.16 7.91 -22.49
N LEU A 175 -35.81 8.48 -21.33
CA LEU A 175 -36.50 9.65 -20.77
C LEU A 175 -36.39 10.88 -21.70
N ILE A 176 -35.21 11.12 -22.29
CA ILE A 176 -35.03 12.20 -23.27
C ILE A 176 -35.93 11.98 -24.48
N ARG A 177 -36.01 10.74 -25.00
CA ARG A 177 -36.88 10.40 -26.12
C ARG A 177 -38.35 10.62 -25.79
N GLN A 178 -38.82 10.08 -24.67
CA GLN A 178 -40.21 10.25 -24.20
C GLN A 178 -40.58 11.71 -23.98
N ALA A 179 -39.67 12.52 -23.42
CA ALA A 179 -39.88 13.95 -23.25
C ALA A 179 -40.01 14.68 -24.61
N ASN A 180 -39.19 14.32 -25.60
CA ASN A 180 -39.29 14.89 -26.94
C ASN A 180 -40.59 14.48 -27.66
N GLU A 181 -41.01 13.21 -27.52
CA GLU A 181 -42.28 12.72 -28.07
C GLU A 181 -43.48 13.45 -27.44
N LEU A 182 -43.50 13.61 -26.12
CA LEU A 182 -44.53 14.36 -25.42
C LEU A 182 -44.53 15.83 -25.82
N GLY A 183 -43.35 16.45 -25.91
CA GLY A 183 -43.21 17.83 -26.35
C GLY A 183 -43.69 18.04 -27.79
N ALA A 184 -43.41 17.10 -28.69
CA ALA A 184 -43.93 17.14 -30.06
C ALA A 184 -45.46 17.00 -30.10
N ALA A 185 -46.03 16.12 -29.29
CA ALA A 185 -47.48 15.94 -29.18
C ALA A 185 -48.20 17.20 -28.66
N VAL A 186 -47.61 17.89 -27.68
CA VAL A 186 -48.17 19.13 -27.10
C VAL A 186 -47.95 20.34 -28.00
N LEU A 187 -46.80 20.44 -28.67
CA LEU A 187 -46.44 21.61 -29.47
C LEU A 187 -46.95 21.54 -30.92
N GLY A 188 -47.26 20.34 -31.43
CA GLY A 188 -47.72 20.11 -32.81
C GLY A 188 -46.59 20.06 -33.84
N GLU A 189 -45.34 20.12 -33.40
CA GLU A 189 -44.15 20.17 -34.26
C GLU A 189 -43.06 19.23 -33.73
N PRO A 190 -42.30 18.54 -34.60
CA PRO A 190 -41.22 17.66 -34.16
C PRO A 190 -40.09 18.43 -33.47
N LEU A 191 -39.81 18.07 -32.21
CA LEU A 191 -38.69 18.62 -31.45
C LEU A 191 -37.42 17.85 -31.77
N SER A 192 -36.71 18.27 -32.81
CA SER A 192 -35.40 17.71 -33.13
C SER A 192 -34.38 18.00 -32.02
N ALA A 193 -33.87 16.94 -31.39
CA ALA A 193 -32.69 16.91 -30.51
C ALA A 193 -32.60 18.00 -29.42
N SER A 194 -33.71 18.33 -28.78
CA SER A 194 -33.70 19.23 -27.62
C SER A 194 -33.49 18.44 -26.32
N SER A 195 -32.70 18.97 -25.38
CA SER A 195 -32.61 18.38 -24.05
C SER A 195 -33.95 18.51 -23.31
N ALA A 196 -34.27 17.61 -22.37
CA ALA A 196 -35.52 17.65 -21.61
C ALA A 196 -35.78 19.02 -20.93
N ALA A 197 -34.72 19.70 -20.46
CA ALA A 197 -34.81 21.03 -19.87
C ALA A 197 -35.13 22.16 -20.88
N VAL A 198 -34.81 21.95 -22.17
CA VAL A 198 -35.20 22.86 -23.26
C VAL A 198 -36.66 22.63 -23.65
N VAL A 199 -37.12 21.37 -23.65
CA VAL A 199 -38.53 21.02 -23.88
C VAL A 199 -39.42 21.60 -22.78
N ALA A 200 -39.07 21.40 -21.50
CA ALA A 200 -39.83 21.90 -20.35
C ALA A 200 -40.02 23.43 -20.42
N ARG A 201 -38.93 24.19 -20.63
CA ARG A 201 -38.99 25.65 -20.77
C ARG A 201 -39.87 26.12 -21.93
N ARG A 202 -39.89 25.39 -23.05
CA ARG A 202 -40.73 25.75 -24.21
C ARG A 202 -42.21 25.56 -23.93
N VAL A 203 -42.55 24.48 -23.23
CA VAL A 203 -43.93 24.19 -22.80
C VAL A 203 -44.40 25.23 -21.77
N GLU A 204 -43.55 25.58 -20.80
CA GLU A 204 -43.85 26.59 -19.77
C GLU A 204 -43.97 28.02 -20.32
N SER A 205 -43.34 28.31 -21.46
CA SER A 205 -43.40 29.62 -22.11
C SER A 205 -44.62 29.85 -23.02
N ARG A 206 -45.55 28.90 -23.08
CA ARG A 206 -46.87 29.04 -23.71
C ARG A 206 -47.92 29.37 -22.65
#